data_AF-A0A4P9XSL8-F1
#
_entry.id   AF-A0A4P9XSL8-F1
#
_cell.length_a   1.000
_cell.length_b   1.000
_cell.length_c   1.000
_cell.angle_alpha   90.00
_cell.angle_beta   90.00
_cell.angle_gamma   90.00
#
_symmetry.space_group_name_H-M   'P 1'
#
loop_
_entity.id
_entity.type
_entity.pdbx_description
1 polymer ?
#
loop_
_entity_poly.entity_id
_entity_poly.type
_entity_poly.pdbx_seq_one_letter_code
_entity_poly.pdbx_strand_id
1 'polypeptide(L)'
;KQNSSASRRNRDPPEEYQRPKVVNQVPIHVFWNALEPYFRPLTDADLRLLEEQEDDVGPYLIPPLGRPYMQVWAEEDRALIPDFEQAESDRAKNAQQLRVGGQPEQMLSDELLETDAISCGPLTERIVSALVRNGVGVPMDFGRDVDILRASKLNTDLVSVEERLKRELMHLGLLDESNVDWRAAEDDEICAELRTLQRQLREQEETNSMRKRKLAVIARDYIASQEYNQILEELDRQVEQSFARRHRVKKAKRKKLSGPKTALSDNAVSALDRRRRFIEGIGTLFSSERFNIPTKSIFED
;
A
#
# COMPACT_ATOMS: atom_id res chain seq x y z
N LYS A 1 -34.15 -69.58 53.15
CA LYS A 1 -32.69 -69.31 53.02
C LYS A 1 -32.57 -68.04 52.18
N GLN A 2 -32.50 -66.89 52.84
CA GLN A 2 -31.28 -66.10 53.06
C GLN A 2 -30.69 -65.48 51.78
N ASN A 3 -30.60 -64.15 51.83
CA ASN A 3 -29.94 -63.18 50.96
C ASN A 3 -28.72 -63.68 50.15
N SER A 4 -28.59 -63.19 48.92
CA SER A 4 -27.32 -62.56 48.52
C SER A 4 -27.55 -61.46 47.49
N SER A 5 -27.06 -60.29 47.86
CA SER A 5 -27.00 -59.03 47.14
C SER A 5 -25.98 -59.07 46.00
N ALA A 6 -26.35 -58.58 44.82
CA ALA A 6 -25.38 -58.09 43.83
C ALA A 6 -25.87 -56.77 43.26
N SER A 7 -25.29 -55.69 43.77
CA SER A 7 -25.41 -54.31 43.30
C SER A 7 -25.18 -54.22 41.80
N ARG A 8 -26.22 -53.93 41.03
CA ARG A 8 -26.08 -53.40 39.66
C ARG A 8 -25.78 -51.92 39.82
N ARG A 9 -24.49 -51.56 39.72
CA ARG A 9 -24.07 -50.16 39.58
C ARG A 9 -24.79 -49.59 38.35
N ASN A 10 -25.63 -48.58 38.56
CA ASN A 10 -26.04 -47.68 37.49
C ASN A 10 -24.77 -47.12 36.86
N ARG A 11 -24.46 -47.52 35.63
CA ARG A 11 -23.60 -46.70 34.78
C ARG A 11 -24.54 -45.71 34.12
N ASP A 12 -24.42 -44.45 34.52
CA ASP A 12 -25.05 -43.35 33.79
C ASP A 12 -24.62 -43.42 32.31
N PRO A 13 -25.54 -43.18 31.36
CA PRO A 13 -25.18 -43.14 29.95
C PRO A 13 -24.16 -42.01 29.72
N PRO A 14 -23.13 -42.21 28.87
CA PRO A 14 -22.22 -41.12 28.53
C PRO A 14 -23.04 -39.98 27.94
N GLU A 15 -22.82 -38.76 28.43
CA GLU A 15 -23.46 -37.56 27.92
C GLU A 15 -23.33 -37.53 26.40
N GLU A 16 -24.43 -37.83 25.71
CA GLU A 16 -24.54 -37.62 24.28
C GLU A 16 -24.59 -36.11 24.07
N TYR A 17 -23.42 -35.50 23.87
CA TYR A 17 -23.32 -34.13 23.42
C TYR A 17 -24.13 -34.00 22.13
N GLN A 18 -25.34 -33.44 22.23
CA GLN A 18 -26.14 -33.04 21.09
C GLN A 18 -25.33 -32.00 20.34
N ARG A 19 -24.64 -32.42 19.28
CA ARG A 19 -23.98 -31.50 18.36
C ARG A 19 -25.06 -30.54 17.87
N PRO A 20 -24.92 -29.22 18.10
CA PRO A 20 -25.93 -28.26 17.71
C PRO A 20 -26.19 -28.46 16.22
N LYS A 21 -27.46 -28.69 15.84
CA LYS A 21 -27.85 -28.84 14.45
C LYS A 21 -27.52 -27.53 13.76
N VAL A 22 -26.40 -27.49 13.05
CA VAL A 22 -25.97 -26.31 12.30
C VAL A 22 -26.96 -26.14 11.15
N VAL A 23 -27.93 -25.24 11.33
CA VAL A 23 -29.07 -25.03 10.42
C VAL A 23 -28.61 -24.55 9.05
N ASN A 24 -27.44 -23.89 8.97
CA ASN A 24 -26.82 -23.42 7.74
C ASN A 24 -25.44 -24.07 7.58
N GLN A 25 -25.41 -25.29 7.05
CA GLN A 25 -24.15 -25.92 6.68
C GLN A 25 -23.63 -25.28 5.38
N VAL A 26 -22.49 -24.60 5.45
CA VAL A 26 -21.80 -24.12 4.26
C VAL A 26 -21.35 -25.33 3.43
N PRO A 27 -21.79 -25.47 2.17
CA PRO A 27 -21.34 -26.57 1.34
C PRO A 27 -19.83 -26.55 1.14
N ILE A 28 -19.20 -27.72 1.14
CA ILE A 28 -17.74 -27.83 1.02
C ILE A 28 -17.19 -27.20 -0.28
N HIS A 29 -17.99 -27.12 -1.35
CA HIS A 29 -17.56 -26.48 -2.60
C HIS A 29 -17.30 -24.97 -2.42
N VAL A 30 -17.98 -24.29 -1.49
CA VAL A 30 -17.74 -22.87 -1.20
C VAL A 30 -16.33 -22.67 -0.67
N PHE A 31 -15.87 -23.58 0.19
CA PHE A 31 -14.51 -23.59 0.71
C PHE A 31 -13.49 -23.81 -0.41
N TRP A 32 -13.70 -24.81 -1.28
CA TRP A 32 -12.79 -25.07 -2.40
C TRP A 32 -12.74 -23.91 -3.39
N ASN A 33 -13.87 -23.29 -3.71
CA ASN A 33 -13.91 -22.12 -4.60
C ASN A 33 -13.16 -20.92 -4.02
N ALA A 34 -13.18 -20.73 -2.69
CA ALA A 34 -12.40 -19.67 -2.04
C ALA A 34 -10.89 -19.95 -2.07
N LEU A 35 -10.49 -21.22 -2.11
CA LEU A 35 -9.09 -21.64 -2.19
C LEU A 35 -8.55 -21.66 -3.62
N GLU A 36 -9.40 -21.87 -4.63
CA GLU A 36 -9.02 -22.01 -6.04
C GLU A 36 -8.01 -20.94 -6.53
N PRO A 37 -8.16 -19.63 -6.22
CA PRO A 37 -7.22 -18.62 -6.69
C PRO A 37 -5.78 -18.79 -6.18
N TYR A 38 -5.58 -19.52 -5.08
CA TYR A 38 -4.27 -19.77 -4.48
C TYR A 38 -3.60 -21.04 -5.00
N PHE A 39 -4.37 -21.97 -5.59
CA PHE A 39 -3.88 -23.23 -6.13
C PHE A 39 -3.92 -23.28 -7.66
N ARG A 40 -4.49 -22.26 -8.31
CA ARG A 40 -4.53 -22.18 -9.77
C ARG A 40 -3.12 -22.21 -10.38
N PRO A 41 -2.98 -22.70 -11.62
CA PRO A 41 -1.73 -22.60 -12.34
C PRO A 41 -1.24 -21.16 -12.50
N LEU A 42 0.08 -20.99 -12.51
CA LEU A 42 0.71 -19.72 -12.82
C LEU A 42 0.59 -19.48 -14.33
N THR A 43 0.37 -18.22 -14.69
CA THR A 43 0.16 -17.80 -16.07
C THR A 43 1.12 -16.68 -16.44
N ASP A 44 1.27 -16.41 -17.74
CA ASP A 44 2.04 -15.28 -18.25
C ASP A 44 1.57 -13.92 -17.70
N ALA A 45 0.28 -13.80 -17.34
CA ALA A 45 -0.24 -12.58 -16.71
C ALA A 45 0.36 -12.36 -15.31
N ASP A 46 0.60 -13.44 -14.55
CA ASP A 46 1.20 -13.38 -13.22
C ASP A 46 2.67 -12.97 -13.29
N LEU A 47 3.36 -13.43 -14.33
CA LEU A 47 4.73 -13.07 -14.60
C LEU A 47 4.85 -11.59 -15.01
N ARG A 48 3.93 -11.10 -15.86
CA ARG A 48 3.86 -9.68 -16.19
C ARG A 48 3.62 -8.80 -14.97
N LEU A 49 2.74 -9.21 -14.06
CA LEU A 49 2.50 -8.50 -12.80
C LEU A 49 3.76 -8.40 -11.92
N LEU A 50 4.63 -9.41 -11.96
CA LEU A 50 5.91 -9.40 -11.24
C LEU A 50 6.99 -8.56 -11.93
N GLU A 51 6.91 -8.40 -13.25
CA GLU A 51 7.84 -7.61 -14.07
C GLU A 51 7.44 -6.13 -14.18
N GLU A 52 6.16 -5.81 -13.98
CA GLU A 52 5.65 -4.44 -14.05
C GLU A 52 6.27 -3.57 -12.95
N GLN A 53 7.00 -2.56 -13.40
CA GLN A 53 7.56 -1.52 -12.56
C GLN A 53 6.68 -0.29 -12.70
N GLU A 54 5.82 -0.05 -11.70
CA GLU A 54 5.04 1.18 -11.62
C GLU A 54 5.95 2.30 -11.12
N ASP A 55 6.45 3.13 -12.03
CA ASP A 55 7.14 4.38 -11.68
C ASP A 55 6.07 5.46 -11.38
N ASP A 56 5.25 5.24 -10.35
CA ASP A 56 4.26 6.22 -9.91
C ASP A 56 4.95 7.29 -9.05
N VAL A 57 5.11 8.48 -9.64
CA VAL A 57 5.64 9.64 -8.94
C VAL A 57 4.58 10.34 -8.08
N GLY A 58 3.30 10.00 -8.25
CA GLY A 58 2.16 10.63 -7.57
C GLY A 58 2.28 10.68 -6.05
N PRO A 59 2.60 9.55 -5.36
CA PRO A 59 2.75 9.51 -3.90
C PRO A 59 3.87 10.42 -3.36
N TYR A 60 4.84 10.77 -4.22
CA TYR A 60 6.01 11.56 -3.86
C TYR A 60 5.82 13.07 -4.07
N LEU A 61 4.72 13.49 -4.68
CA LEU A 61 4.39 14.88 -4.89
C LEU A 61 3.54 15.38 -3.73
N ILE A 62 4.02 16.41 -3.03
CA ILE A 62 3.21 17.13 -2.05
C ILE A 62 2.33 18.10 -2.84
N PRO A 63 0.99 17.96 -2.80
CA PRO A 63 0.11 18.86 -3.52
C PRO A 63 0.13 20.27 -2.90
N PRO A 64 -0.10 21.33 -3.69
CA PRO A 64 -0.19 22.68 -3.15
C PRO A 64 -1.40 22.81 -2.22
N LEU A 65 -1.30 23.68 -1.23
CA LEU A 65 -2.40 24.00 -0.32
C LEU A 65 -3.61 24.54 -1.10
N GLY A 66 -4.78 23.99 -0.80
CA GLY A 66 -6.06 24.43 -1.36
C GLY A 66 -6.55 25.74 -0.73
N ARG A 67 -7.78 26.14 -1.09
CA ARG A 67 -8.44 27.27 -0.43
C ARG A 67 -8.67 26.94 1.06
N PRO A 68 -8.40 27.88 1.98
CA PRO A 68 -8.61 27.62 3.40
C PRO A 68 -10.10 27.39 3.68
N TYR A 69 -10.42 26.34 4.45
CA TYR A 69 -11.81 25.97 4.76
C TYR A 69 -12.59 27.07 5.46
N MET A 70 -11.93 27.92 6.27
CA MET A 70 -12.60 29.08 6.88
C MET A 70 -13.19 30.04 5.85
N GLN A 71 -12.51 30.23 4.71
CA GLN A 71 -13.02 31.06 3.63
C GLN A 71 -14.16 30.36 2.90
N VAL A 72 -14.01 29.06 2.64
CA VAL A 72 -15.06 28.25 1.99
C VAL A 72 -16.35 28.28 2.82
N TRP A 73 -16.26 28.07 4.13
CA TRP A 73 -17.40 28.12 5.03
C TRP A 73 -18.00 29.53 5.11
N ALA A 74 -17.18 30.58 5.20
CA ALA A 74 -17.69 31.95 5.19
C ALA A 74 -18.43 32.30 3.88
N GLU A 75 -17.97 31.80 2.74
CA GLU A 75 -18.65 31.95 1.44
C GLU A 75 -19.96 31.16 1.38
N GLU A 76 -19.99 29.93 1.93
CA GLU A 76 -21.17 29.08 2.03
C GLU A 76 -22.23 29.66 2.99
N ASP A 77 -21.83 30.12 4.17
CA ASP A 77 -22.70 30.76 5.16
C ASP A 77 -23.30 32.06 4.60
N ARG A 78 -22.49 32.85 3.88
CA ARG A 78 -22.95 34.04 3.17
C ARG A 78 -23.96 33.73 2.06
N ALA A 79 -23.84 32.57 1.41
CA ALA A 79 -24.78 32.12 0.39
C ALA A 79 -26.10 31.61 0.99
N LEU A 80 -26.06 31.08 2.21
CA LEU A 80 -27.22 30.54 2.93
C LEU A 80 -28.06 31.62 3.62
N ILE A 81 -27.44 32.68 4.13
CA ILE A 81 -28.14 33.77 4.84
C ILE A 81 -27.69 35.14 4.30
N PRO A 82 -28.34 35.66 3.25
CA PRO A 82 -27.96 36.93 2.62
C PRO A 82 -28.08 38.16 3.55
N ASP A 83 -28.84 38.04 4.64
CA ASP A 83 -29.35 39.18 5.42
C ASP A 83 -28.81 39.26 6.87
N PHE A 84 -27.88 38.38 7.28
CA PHE A 84 -27.43 38.39 8.68
C PHE A 84 -26.33 39.40 9.01
N GLU A 85 -25.36 39.73 8.13
CA GLU A 85 -24.17 40.44 8.61
C GLU A 85 -23.53 41.44 7.63
N GLN A 86 -24.03 42.68 7.66
CA GLN A 86 -23.19 43.85 7.37
C GLN A 86 -22.23 44.18 8.54
N ALA A 87 -22.34 43.51 9.70
CA ALA A 87 -21.54 43.79 10.89
C ALA A 87 -20.35 42.83 11.14
N GLU A 88 -20.38 41.57 10.68
CA GLU A 88 -19.22 40.66 10.82
C GLU A 88 -18.23 40.72 9.66
N SER A 89 -18.68 41.17 8.47
CA SER A 89 -17.81 41.39 7.29
C SER A 89 -16.62 42.30 7.62
N ASP A 90 -16.79 43.30 8.48
CA ASP A 90 -15.72 44.25 8.83
C ASP A 90 -14.80 43.72 9.95
N ARG A 91 -15.26 42.73 10.74
CA ARG A 91 -14.42 42.02 11.73
C ARG A 91 -13.60 40.89 11.10
N ALA A 92 -14.18 40.14 10.15
CA ALA A 92 -13.52 39.01 9.50
C ALA A 92 -12.44 39.45 8.49
N LYS A 93 -12.69 40.54 7.74
CA LYS A 93 -11.66 41.15 6.85
C LYS A 93 -10.46 41.67 7.63
N ASN A 94 -10.72 42.30 8.79
CA ASN A 94 -9.66 42.72 9.70
C ASN A 94 -8.91 41.52 10.28
N ALA A 95 -9.60 40.47 10.72
CA ALA A 95 -8.96 39.28 11.31
C ALA A 95 -8.10 38.46 10.33
N GLN A 96 -8.48 38.42 9.04
CA GLN A 96 -7.70 37.79 7.97
C GLN A 96 -6.54 38.67 7.45
N GLN A 97 -6.61 40.00 7.60
CA GLN A 97 -5.43 40.87 7.45
C GLN A 97 -4.50 40.83 8.67
N LEU A 98 -5.05 40.55 9.86
CA LEU A 98 -4.33 40.46 11.14
C LEU A 98 -3.46 39.22 11.30
N ARG A 99 -3.63 38.22 10.45
CA ARG A 99 -2.81 37.00 10.46
C ARG A 99 -2.43 36.68 9.03
N VAL A 100 -1.17 36.30 8.84
CA VAL A 100 -0.58 35.73 7.63
C VAL A 100 0.17 36.72 6.72
N GLY A 101 1.44 36.93 7.07
CA GLY A 101 2.57 36.73 6.15
C GLY A 101 2.44 37.32 4.74
N GLY A 102 2.06 38.60 4.65
CA GLY A 102 2.21 39.37 3.41
C GLY A 102 3.68 39.65 3.10
N GLN A 103 3.97 40.05 1.87
CA GLN A 103 5.29 40.63 1.57
C GLN A 103 5.50 41.86 2.47
N PRO A 104 6.73 42.13 2.94
CA PRO A 104 7.01 43.20 3.91
C PRO A 104 6.48 44.56 3.45
N GLU A 105 6.44 44.82 2.14
CA GLU A 105 5.90 46.04 1.54
C GLU A 105 4.39 46.22 1.75
N GLN A 106 3.63 45.13 1.88
CA GLN A 106 2.17 45.15 2.09
C GLN A 106 1.78 45.33 3.55
N MET A 107 2.75 45.27 4.48
CA MET A 107 2.54 45.47 5.92
C MET A 107 2.56 46.96 6.33
N LEU A 108 2.87 47.86 5.40
CA LEU A 108 2.98 49.31 5.61
C LEU A 108 1.78 50.08 4.99
N SER A 109 0.56 49.60 5.16
CA SER A 109 -0.63 50.38 4.82
C SER A 109 -1.07 51.24 6.01
N ASP A 110 -1.49 52.48 5.76
CA ASP A 110 -1.95 53.44 6.79
C ASP A 110 -3.10 52.88 7.66
N GLU A 111 -3.95 52.01 7.11
CA GLU A 111 -5.02 51.31 7.87
C GLU A 111 -4.47 50.29 8.89
N LEU A 112 -3.35 49.62 8.60
CA LEU A 112 -2.77 48.59 9.49
C LEU A 112 -1.97 49.21 10.64
N LEU A 113 -1.45 50.43 10.44
CA LEU A 113 -0.76 51.25 11.43
C LEU A 113 -1.65 51.67 12.61
N GLU A 114 -2.97 51.71 12.41
CA GLU A 114 -3.94 52.02 13.45
C GLU A 114 -4.31 50.79 14.32
N THR A 115 -3.90 49.59 13.89
CA THR A 115 -4.12 48.35 14.62
C THR A 115 -2.82 47.84 15.25
N ASP A 116 -2.87 47.33 16.49
CA ASP A 116 -1.74 46.69 17.20
C ASP A 116 -1.29 45.35 16.56
N ALA A 117 -1.50 45.19 15.25
CA ALA A 117 -1.42 43.96 14.49
C ALA A 117 -0.15 43.81 13.65
N ILE A 118 0.83 44.71 13.81
CA ILE A 118 2.06 44.65 13.03
C ILE A 118 2.98 43.60 13.65
N SER A 119 2.98 42.40 13.07
CA SER A 119 3.89 41.30 13.44
C SER A 119 5.23 41.43 12.72
N CYS A 120 6.24 40.69 13.19
CA CYS A 120 7.47 40.46 12.42
C CYS A 120 7.11 39.83 11.08
N GLY A 121 7.81 40.18 9.99
CA GLY A 121 7.56 39.49 8.73
C GLY A 121 7.99 38.02 8.74
N PRO A 122 7.57 37.26 7.72
CA PRO A 122 7.49 35.80 7.76
C PRO A 122 8.84 35.11 8.05
N LEU A 123 9.96 35.69 7.60
CA LEU A 123 11.28 35.10 7.85
C LEU A 123 11.67 35.22 9.33
N THR A 124 11.51 36.42 9.89
CA THR A 124 11.86 36.71 11.28
C THR A 124 10.95 35.94 12.24
N GLU A 125 9.65 35.84 11.94
CA GLU A 125 8.70 35.06 12.74
C GLU A 125 9.06 33.57 12.80
N ARG A 126 9.45 32.97 11.66
CA ARG A 126 9.90 31.57 11.60
C ARG A 126 11.16 31.34 12.45
N ILE A 127 12.15 32.23 12.33
CA ILE A 127 13.41 32.12 13.09
C ILE A 127 13.15 32.28 14.59
N VAL A 128 12.37 33.29 14.99
CA VAL A 128 12.01 33.51 16.40
C VAL A 128 11.22 32.32 16.94
N SER A 129 10.26 31.78 16.20
CA SER A 129 9.49 30.60 16.60
C SER A 129 10.37 29.37 16.79
N ALA A 130 11.35 29.15 15.91
CA ALA A 130 12.34 28.09 16.06
C ALA A 130 13.23 28.28 17.30
N LEU A 131 13.67 29.51 17.57
CA LEU A 131 14.49 29.84 18.76
C LEU A 131 13.71 29.68 20.07
N VAL A 132 12.43 30.04 20.08
CA VAL A 132 11.53 29.87 21.25
C VAL A 132 11.28 28.39 21.52
N ARG A 133 11.00 27.58 20.49
CA ARG A 133 10.82 26.12 20.62
C ARG A 133 12.08 25.43 21.15
N ASN A 134 13.26 25.95 20.82
CA ASN A 134 14.55 25.44 21.27
C ASN A 134 15.02 26.01 22.62
N GLY A 135 14.19 26.80 23.32
CA GLY A 135 14.49 27.27 24.68
C GLY A 135 15.56 28.38 24.77
N VAL A 136 15.84 29.07 23.67
CA VAL A 136 16.83 30.17 23.61
C VAL A 136 16.17 31.55 23.84
N GLY A 137 14.94 31.58 24.36
CA GLY A 137 14.19 32.81 24.58
C GLY A 137 14.59 33.56 25.85
N VAL A 138 14.91 34.85 25.73
CA VAL A 138 14.91 35.79 26.86
C VAL A 138 13.46 35.96 27.31
N PRO A 139 13.12 35.87 28.61
CA PRO A 139 11.77 36.15 29.09
C PRO A 139 11.45 37.63 28.86
N MET A 140 10.74 37.93 27.77
CA MET A 140 10.28 39.28 27.46
C MET A 140 8.91 39.49 28.10
N ASP A 141 8.91 40.15 29.25
CA ASP A 141 7.73 40.59 29.99
C ASP A 141 7.12 41.79 29.24
N PHE A 142 6.14 41.55 28.37
CA PHE A 142 5.40 42.61 27.70
C PHE A 142 4.41 43.24 28.67
N GLY A 143 4.92 44.11 29.53
CA GLY A 143 4.12 45.06 30.32
C GLY A 143 3.32 45.98 29.41
N ARG A 144 2.02 46.08 29.68
CA ARG A 144 0.96 46.69 28.84
C ARG A 144 1.00 48.22 28.67
N ASP A 145 2.16 48.86 28.70
CA ASP A 145 2.25 50.31 28.53
C ASP A 145 3.45 50.66 27.63
N VAL A 146 3.28 50.54 26.31
CA VAL A 146 4.25 51.04 25.34
C VAL A 146 3.57 52.08 24.46
N ASP A 147 3.95 53.34 24.66
CA ASP A 147 3.48 54.51 23.90
C ASP A 147 3.41 54.23 22.38
N ILE A 148 2.28 54.57 21.78
CA ILE A 148 1.92 54.36 20.36
C ILE A 148 2.97 54.95 19.38
N LEU A 149 3.71 55.99 19.79
CA LEU A 149 4.80 56.61 19.01
C LEU A 149 6.14 55.83 19.06
N ARG A 150 6.33 54.95 20.05
CA ARG A 150 7.46 54.01 20.10
C ARG A 150 7.20 52.79 19.25
N ALA A 151 5.95 52.33 19.18
CA ALA A 151 5.55 51.21 18.33
C ALA A 151 5.87 51.48 16.85
N SER A 152 5.52 52.66 16.31
CA SER A 152 5.83 53.00 14.92
C SER A 152 7.33 53.04 14.58
N LYS A 153 8.19 53.48 15.52
CA LYS A 153 9.66 53.42 15.35
C LYS A 153 10.21 51.99 15.42
N LEU A 154 9.67 51.15 16.29
CA LEU A 154 10.00 49.72 16.35
C LEU A 154 9.53 49.01 15.07
N ASN A 155 8.39 49.41 14.50
CA ASN A 155 7.81 48.81 13.30
C ASN A 155 8.65 49.07 12.04
N THR A 156 9.16 50.29 11.84
CA THR A 156 10.12 50.59 10.75
C THR A 156 11.43 49.82 10.94
N ASP A 157 11.85 49.63 12.18
CA ASP A 157 13.05 48.87 12.52
C ASP A 157 12.88 47.38 12.21
N LEU A 158 11.70 46.79 12.43
CA LEU A 158 11.42 45.38 12.16
C LEU A 158 11.49 45.02 10.67
N VAL A 159 10.96 45.86 9.79
CA VAL A 159 11.05 45.66 8.32
C VAL A 159 12.49 45.76 7.86
N SER A 160 13.23 46.75 8.38
CA SER A 160 14.68 46.91 8.11
C SER A 160 15.49 45.72 8.62
N VAL A 161 15.14 45.18 9.79
CA VAL A 161 15.75 43.98 10.36
C VAL A 161 15.48 42.77 9.47
N GLU A 162 14.25 42.56 9.00
CA GLU A 162 13.92 41.43 8.11
C GLU A 162 14.67 41.50 6.77
N GLU A 163 14.73 42.66 6.13
CA GLU A 163 15.50 42.84 4.89
C GLU A 163 17.00 42.61 5.10
N ARG A 164 17.53 43.08 6.24
CA ARG A 164 18.93 42.86 6.60
C ARG A 164 19.19 41.38 6.85
N LEU A 165 18.30 40.70 7.58
CA LEU A 165 18.40 39.27 7.87
C LEU A 165 18.34 38.45 6.58
N LYS A 166 17.44 38.80 5.65
CA LYS A 166 17.39 38.22 4.30
C LYS A 166 18.71 38.42 3.55
N ARG A 167 19.27 39.64 3.55
CA ARG A 167 20.57 39.94 2.90
C ARG A 167 21.74 39.16 3.49
N GLU A 168 21.81 39.05 4.82
CA GLU A 168 22.86 38.29 5.50
C GLU A 168 22.73 36.77 5.23
N LEU A 169 21.51 36.22 5.26
CA LEU A 169 21.29 34.80 4.93
C LEU A 169 21.60 34.48 3.46
N MET A 170 21.31 35.40 2.53
CA MET A 170 21.75 35.27 1.15
C MET A 170 23.28 35.33 1.04
N HIS A 171 23.94 36.23 1.77
CA HIS A 171 25.39 36.35 1.78
C HIS A 171 26.09 35.08 2.34
N LEU A 172 25.47 34.43 3.33
CA LEU A 172 25.91 33.16 3.88
C LEU A 172 25.60 31.95 2.97
N GLY A 173 24.89 32.15 1.86
CA GLY A 173 24.47 31.09 0.94
C GLY A 173 23.40 30.16 1.52
N LEU A 174 22.64 30.63 2.53
CA LEU A 174 21.54 29.88 3.15
C LEU A 174 20.19 30.16 2.48
N LEU A 175 20.06 31.30 1.80
CA LEU A 175 18.89 31.66 1.01
C LEU A 175 19.30 31.95 -0.43
N ASP A 176 18.50 31.48 -1.39
CA ASP A 176 18.69 31.75 -2.81
C ASP A 176 18.04 33.10 -3.19
N GLU A 177 18.41 33.69 -4.34
CA GLU A 177 17.78 34.93 -4.87
C GLU A 177 16.29 34.74 -5.24
N SER A 178 15.80 33.51 -5.25
CA SER A 178 14.40 33.19 -5.54
C SER A 178 13.47 33.73 -4.45
N ASN A 179 12.32 34.26 -4.88
CA ASN A 179 11.26 34.70 -3.98
C ASN A 179 10.68 33.45 -3.29
N VAL A 180 11.22 33.10 -2.12
CA VAL A 180 10.66 32.06 -1.26
C VAL A 180 9.21 32.42 -0.99
N ASP A 181 8.28 31.58 -1.46
CA ASP A 181 6.88 31.77 -1.17
C ASP A 181 6.61 31.34 0.27
N TRP A 182 6.74 32.31 1.18
CA TRP A 182 6.48 32.10 2.59
C TRP A 182 5.03 31.66 2.89
N ARG A 183 4.11 31.82 1.93
CA ARG A 183 2.69 31.43 2.04
C ARG A 183 2.44 29.98 1.65
N ALA A 184 3.35 29.34 0.93
CA ALA A 184 3.24 27.93 0.55
C ALA A 184 3.36 26.99 1.76
N ALA A 185 3.86 27.47 2.91
CA ALA A 185 3.90 26.78 4.21
C ALA A 185 4.29 25.29 4.14
N GLU A 186 5.22 24.94 3.23
CA GLU A 186 5.66 23.55 2.99
C GLU A 186 6.51 22.94 4.11
N ASP A 187 6.73 23.68 5.20
CA ASP A 187 7.47 23.26 6.39
C ASP A 187 6.54 23.19 7.61
N ASP A 188 5.32 22.71 7.41
CA ASP A 188 4.41 22.37 8.50
C ASP A 188 4.64 20.92 8.99
N GLU A 189 4.03 20.59 10.13
CA GLU A 189 4.14 19.26 10.72
C GLU A 189 3.59 18.17 9.79
N ILE A 190 2.58 18.52 8.98
CA ILE A 190 1.96 17.62 8.01
C ILE A 190 2.93 17.30 6.87
N CYS A 191 3.57 18.30 6.27
CA CYS A 191 4.56 18.13 5.22
C CYS A 191 5.80 17.39 5.75
N ALA A 192 6.19 17.63 7.01
CA ALA A 192 7.26 16.87 7.64
C ALA A 192 6.91 15.38 7.74
N GLU A 193 5.71 15.04 8.21
CA GLU A 193 5.25 13.63 8.28
C GLU A 193 5.00 13.02 6.89
N LEU A 194 4.54 13.80 5.91
CA LEU A 194 4.45 13.32 4.53
C LEU A 194 5.83 12.92 3.99
N ARG A 195 6.87 13.73 4.26
CA ARG A 195 8.25 13.42 3.85
C ARG A 195 8.81 12.19 4.59
N THR A 196 8.44 11.95 5.85
CA THR A 196 8.85 10.73 6.58
C THR A 196 8.17 9.49 5.98
N LEU A 197 6.86 9.55 5.74
CA LEU A 197 6.09 8.47 5.12
C LEU A 197 6.54 8.17 3.69
N GLN A 198 6.79 9.20 2.87
CA GLN A 198 7.35 9.05 1.52
C GLN A 198 8.69 8.32 1.54
N ARG A 199 9.54 8.55 2.54
CA ARG A 199 10.83 7.85 2.68
C ARG A 199 10.64 6.37 3.02
N GLN A 200 9.72 6.08 3.96
CA GLN A 200 9.37 4.70 4.31
C GLN A 200 8.77 3.96 3.12
N LEU A 201 7.94 4.64 2.32
CA LEU A 201 7.36 4.08 1.10
C LEU A 201 8.46 3.67 0.11
N ARG A 202 9.49 4.52 -0.11
CA ARG A 202 10.62 4.17 -1.00
C ARG A 202 11.38 2.94 -0.55
N GLU A 203 11.68 2.83 0.75
CA GLU A 203 12.37 1.67 1.31
C GLU A 203 11.54 0.39 1.13
N GLN A 204 10.23 0.50 1.32
CA GLN A 204 9.31 -0.61 1.13
C GLN A 204 9.16 -0.99 -0.36
N GLU A 205 9.08 -0.03 -1.27
CA GLU A 205 9.03 -0.24 -2.71
C GLU A 205 10.31 -0.89 -3.23
N GLU A 206 11.48 -0.49 -2.74
CA GLU A 206 12.76 -1.12 -3.08
C GLU A 206 12.77 -2.58 -2.63
N THR A 207 12.38 -2.84 -1.38
CA THR A 207 12.27 -4.19 -0.83
C THR A 207 11.29 -5.05 -1.63
N ASN A 208 10.12 -4.51 -1.95
CA ASN A 208 9.11 -5.20 -2.74
C ASN A 208 9.60 -5.47 -4.17
N SER A 209 10.31 -4.52 -4.78
CA SER A 209 10.90 -4.68 -6.11
C SER A 209 11.96 -5.78 -6.13
N MET A 210 12.83 -5.85 -5.11
CA MET A 210 13.80 -6.94 -4.97
C MET A 210 13.11 -8.30 -4.83
N ARG A 211 12.04 -8.38 -4.01
CA ARG A 211 11.26 -9.61 -3.82
C ARG A 211 10.54 -10.04 -5.10
N LYS A 212 9.89 -9.10 -5.81
CA LYS A 212 9.25 -9.35 -7.11
C LYS A 212 10.26 -9.90 -8.13
N ARG A 213 11.46 -9.33 -8.22
CA ARG A 213 12.53 -9.84 -9.10
C ARG A 213 12.96 -11.26 -8.77
N LYS A 214 13.17 -11.59 -7.49
CA LYS A 214 13.47 -12.96 -7.04
C LYS A 214 12.32 -13.91 -7.41
N LEU A 215 11.08 -13.53 -7.13
CA LEU A 215 9.89 -14.33 -7.47
C LEU A 215 9.72 -14.54 -8.98
N ALA A 216 9.99 -13.53 -9.81
CA ALA A 216 9.81 -13.63 -11.26
C ALA A 216 10.68 -14.74 -11.88
N VAL A 217 11.89 -14.95 -11.37
CA VAL A 217 12.76 -16.05 -11.84
C VAL A 217 12.15 -17.40 -11.48
N ILE A 218 11.71 -17.57 -10.23
CA ILE A 218 11.10 -18.82 -9.75
C ILE A 218 9.78 -19.11 -10.47
N ALA A 219 8.96 -18.07 -10.68
CA ALA A 219 7.70 -18.19 -11.39
C ALA A 219 7.92 -18.63 -12.85
N ARG A 220 8.92 -18.09 -13.55
CA ARG A 220 9.32 -18.54 -14.89
C ARG A 220 9.68 -20.03 -14.92
N ASP A 221 10.54 -20.46 -14.00
CA ASP A 221 10.96 -21.87 -13.90
C ASP A 221 9.76 -22.78 -13.59
N TYR A 222 8.85 -22.32 -12.73
CA TYR A 222 7.66 -23.06 -12.37
C TYR A 222 6.67 -23.18 -13.55
N ILE A 223 6.43 -22.10 -14.30
CA ILE A 223 5.59 -22.13 -15.51
C ILE A 223 6.13 -23.16 -16.51
N ALA A 224 7.45 -23.17 -16.74
CA ALA A 224 8.07 -24.18 -17.61
C ALA A 224 7.87 -25.63 -17.10
N SER A 225 7.90 -25.84 -15.78
CA SER A 225 7.57 -27.12 -15.16
C SER A 225 6.10 -27.50 -15.33
N GLN A 226 5.18 -26.54 -15.26
CA GLN A 226 3.76 -26.77 -15.51
C GLN A 226 3.49 -27.19 -16.96
N GLU A 227 4.12 -26.51 -17.92
CA GLU A 227 4.05 -26.88 -19.35
C GLU A 227 4.59 -28.29 -19.59
N TYR A 228 5.72 -28.62 -18.97
CA TYR A 228 6.28 -29.97 -19.03
C TYR A 228 5.29 -31.03 -18.51
N ASN A 229 4.71 -30.80 -17.32
CA ASN A 229 3.74 -31.73 -16.73
C ASN A 229 2.46 -31.84 -17.59
N GLN A 230 1.98 -30.74 -18.16
CA GLN A 230 0.81 -30.72 -19.05
C GLN A 230 1.06 -31.59 -20.31
N ILE A 231 2.23 -31.47 -20.93
CA ILE A 231 2.60 -32.29 -22.08
C ILE A 231 2.74 -33.76 -21.66
N LEU A 232 3.34 -34.03 -20.51
CA LEU A 232 3.50 -35.38 -19.98
C LEU A 232 2.14 -36.03 -19.72
N GLU A 233 1.19 -35.33 -19.10
CA GLU A 233 -0.18 -35.80 -18.87
C GLU A 233 -0.91 -36.11 -20.19
N GLU A 234 -0.74 -35.28 -21.22
CA GLU A 234 -1.33 -35.55 -22.54
C GLU A 234 -0.72 -36.81 -23.19
N LEU A 235 0.60 -37.01 -23.07
CA LEU A 235 1.26 -38.24 -23.53
C LEU A 235 0.78 -39.47 -22.75
N ASP A 236 0.64 -39.35 -21.42
CA ASP A 236 0.09 -40.41 -20.56
C ASP A 236 -1.36 -40.74 -20.95
N ARG A 237 -2.19 -39.73 -21.17
CA ARG A 237 -3.57 -39.89 -21.65
C ARG A 237 -3.62 -40.61 -23.01
N GLN A 238 -2.70 -40.34 -23.92
CA GLN A 238 -2.61 -41.06 -25.21
C GLN A 238 -2.24 -42.53 -25.01
N VAL A 239 -1.31 -42.83 -24.11
CA VAL A 239 -0.95 -44.20 -23.74
C VAL A 239 -2.14 -44.91 -23.10
N GLU A 240 -2.83 -44.29 -22.15
CA GLU A 240 -4.02 -44.83 -21.50
C GLU A 240 -5.15 -45.11 -22.50
N GLN A 241 -5.42 -44.19 -23.43
CA GLN A 241 -6.42 -44.40 -24.48
C GLN A 241 -6.08 -45.62 -25.34
N SER A 242 -4.82 -45.79 -25.71
CA SER A 242 -4.35 -46.94 -26.50
C SER A 242 -4.55 -48.25 -25.73
N PHE A 243 -4.27 -48.25 -24.42
CA PHE A 243 -4.47 -49.38 -23.53
C PHE A 243 -5.97 -49.70 -23.33
N ALA A 244 -6.78 -48.68 -23.08
CA ALA A 244 -8.23 -48.81 -22.89
C ALA A 244 -8.92 -49.38 -24.14
N ARG A 245 -8.49 -48.98 -25.35
CA ARG A 245 -8.98 -49.57 -26.61
C ARG A 245 -8.70 -51.07 -26.69
N ARG A 246 -7.57 -51.54 -26.16
CA ARG A 246 -7.24 -52.97 -26.09
C ARG A 246 -8.11 -53.73 -25.08
N HIS A 247 -8.42 -53.10 -23.94
CA HIS A 247 -9.15 -53.75 -22.84
C HIS A 247 -10.69 -53.67 -22.99
N ARG A 248 -11.23 -52.64 -23.64
CA ARG A 248 -12.69 -52.50 -23.92
C ARG A 248 -13.24 -53.54 -24.91
N VAL A 249 -12.39 -54.13 -25.77
CA VAL A 249 -12.82 -55.09 -26.81
C VAL A 249 -13.21 -56.49 -26.26
N LYS A 250 -13.02 -56.76 -24.96
CA LYS A 250 -13.30 -58.08 -24.37
C LYS A 250 -14.79 -58.42 -24.12
N LYS A 251 -15.74 -57.53 -24.42
CA LYS A 251 -17.20 -57.83 -24.34
C LYS A 251 -17.88 -58.18 -25.68
N ALA A 252 -17.13 -58.37 -26.77
CA ALA A 252 -17.68 -58.89 -28.03
C ALA A 252 -17.38 -60.39 -28.17
N LYS A 253 -18.43 -61.17 -28.46
CA LYS A 253 -18.51 -62.63 -28.45
C LYS A 253 -17.34 -63.36 -29.14
N ARG A 254 -16.89 -64.46 -28.53
CA ARG A 254 -15.93 -65.44 -29.07
C ARG A 254 -16.26 -65.79 -30.53
N LYS A 255 -15.40 -65.40 -31.48
CA LYS A 255 -15.11 -66.18 -32.68
C LYS A 255 -13.61 -66.45 -32.73
N LYS A 256 -13.24 -67.73 -32.76
CA LYS A 256 -11.86 -68.18 -32.94
C LYS A 256 -11.41 -67.84 -34.37
N LEU A 257 -10.27 -67.17 -34.50
CA LEU A 257 -9.26 -67.41 -35.53
C LEU A 257 -7.89 -67.00 -34.94
N SER A 258 -6.91 -67.85 -35.19
CA SER A 258 -5.57 -67.84 -34.63
C SER A 258 -4.65 -66.98 -35.50
N GLY A 259 -3.92 -66.06 -34.87
CA GLY A 259 -2.80 -65.26 -35.39
C GLY A 259 -2.02 -64.72 -34.18
N PRO A 260 -0.73 -64.37 -34.28
CA PRO A 260 0.12 -64.13 -33.11
C PRO A 260 -0.44 -62.97 -32.27
N LYS A 261 -1.01 -63.32 -31.12
CA LYS A 261 -1.69 -62.40 -30.20
C LYS A 261 -0.69 -61.75 -29.25
N THR A 262 0.18 -60.83 -29.68
CA THR A 262 1.10 -60.21 -28.70
C THR A 262 1.73 -58.87 -29.07
N ALA A 263 1.62 -58.33 -30.28
CA ALA A 263 2.21 -57.02 -30.58
C ALA A 263 1.31 -55.88 -30.05
N LEU A 264 1.91 -54.88 -29.41
CA LEU A 264 1.28 -53.58 -29.18
C LEU A 264 0.93 -52.95 -30.54
N SER A 265 -0.13 -52.16 -30.63
CA SER A 265 -0.41 -51.42 -31.86
C SER A 265 0.73 -50.43 -32.13
N ASP A 266 1.06 -50.18 -33.40
CA ASP A 266 2.13 -49.24 -33.76
C ASP A 266 1.92 -47.86 -33.13
N ASN A 267 0.66 -47.43 -33.01
CA ASN A 267 0.29 -46.19 -32.31
C ASN A 267 0.60 -46.23 -30.81
N ALA A 268 0.42 -47.37 -30.14
CA ALA A 268 0.74 -47.53 -28.72
C ALA A 268 2.26 -47.57 -28.48
N VAL A 269 3.00 -48.27 -29.35
CA VAL A 269 4.47 -48.30 -29.30
C VAL A 269 5.04 -46.89 -29.54
N SER A 270 4.55 -46.19 -30.56
CA SER A 270 4.95 -44.81 -30.86
C SER A 270 4.64 -43.84 -29.73
N ALA A 271 3.47 -43.97 -29.06
CA ALA A 271 3.13 -43.15 -27.90
C ALA A 271 4.05 -43.41 -26.70
N LEU A 272 4.37 -44.68 -26.42
CA LEU A 272 5.31 -45.07 -25.36
C LEU A 272 6.73 -44.55 -25.65
N ASP A 273 7.19 -44.64 -26.90
CA ASP A 273 8.50 -44.14 -27.30
C ASP A 273 8.59 -42.61 -27.22
N ARG A 274 7.53 -41.89 -27.61
CA ARG A 274 7.45 -40.42 -27.45
C ARG A 274 7.52 -40.02 -25.99
N ARG A 275 6.73 -40.66 -25.13
CA ARG A 275 6.75 -40.44 -23.68
C ARG A 275 8.13 -40.70 -23.10
N ARG A 276 8.75 -41.82 -23.47
CA ARG A 276 10.09 -42.19 -22.99
C ARG A 276 11.13 -41.13 -23.37
N ARG A 277 11.17 -40.73 -24.65
CA ARG A 277 12.09 -39.69 -25.13
C ARG A 277 11.85 -38.34 -24.45
N PHE A 278 10.59 -38.00 -24.18
CA PHE A 278 10.23 -36.76 -23.51
C PHE A 278 10.75 -36.71 -22.06
N ILE A 279 10.57 -37.81 -21.32
CA ILE A 279 11.07 -37.94 -19.94
C ILE A 279 12.60 -37.98 -19.91
N GLU A 280 13.23 -38.77 -20.79
CA GLU A 280 14.70 -38.89 -20.84
C GLU A 280 15.38 -37.59 -21.31
N GLY A 281 14.74 -36.83 -22.20
CA GLY A 281 15.31 -35.60 -22.76
C GLY A 281 15.07 -34.35 -21.91
N ILE A 282 13.82 -34.10 -21.52
CA ILE A 282 13.41 -32.86 -20.84
C ILE A 282 13.18 -33.10 -19.34
N GLY A 283 12.72 -34.29 -18.95
CA GLY A 283 12.42 -34.61 -17.56
C GLY A 283 13.62 -34.50 -16.61
N THR A 284 14.85 -34.61 -17.12
CA THR A 284 16.06 -34.38 -16.32
C THR A 284 16.23 -32.93 -15.85
N LEU A 285 15.62 -31.96 -16.56
CA LEU A 285 15.64 -30.54 -16.20
C LEU A 285 14.66 -30.23 -15.06
N PHE A 286 13.58 -31.00 -14.96
CA PHE A 286 12.50 -30.80 -13.99
C PHE A 286 12.57 -31.83 -12.85
N SER A 287 13.67 -31.84 -12.11
CA SER A 287 13.83 -32.72 -10.94
C SER A 287 12.74 -32.47 -9.90
N SER A 288 12.11 -33.54 -9.40
CA SER A 288 11.01 -33.47 -8.42
C SER A 288 11.38 -32.71 -7.14
N GLU A 289 12.65 -32.70 -6.74
CA GLU A 289 13.13 -31.99 -5.55
C GLU A 289 13.00 -30.46 -5.65
N ARG A 290 13.13 -29.88 -6.86
CA ARG A 290 13.13 -28.43 -7.06
C ARG A 290 11.73 -27.80 -7.07
N PHE A 291 10.70 -28.58 -7.39
CA PHE A 291 9.33 -28.08 -7.59
C PHE A 291 8.36 -28.58 -6.52
N ASN A 292 8.87 -29.01 -5.37
CA ASN A 292 8.06 -29.36 -4.20
C ASN A 292 7.62 -28.11 -3.43
N ILE A 293 6.60 -28.28 -2.58
CA ILE A 293 6.10 -27.22 -1.70
C ILE A 293 7.26 -26.72 -0.80
N PRO A 294 7.59 -25.42 -0.85
CA PRO A 294 8.66 -24.87 -0.03
C PRO A 294 8.37 -25.04 1.46
N THR A 295 9.36 -25.48 2.24
CA THR A 295 9.27 -25.58 3.71
C THR A 295 9.81 -24.36 4.43
N LYS A 296 10.53 -23.49 3.72
CA LYS A 296 11.11 -22.23 4.20
C LYS A 296 10.65 -21.08 3.31
N SER A 297 10.68 -19.87 3.84
CA SER A 297 10.39 -18.68 3.06
C SER A 297 11.43 -18.51 1.95
N ILE A 298 10.96 -18.16 0.75
CA ILE A 298 11.81 -17.86 -0.42
C ILE A 298 12.65 -16.59 -0.19
N PHE A 299 12.27 -15.78 0.81
CA PHE A 299 12.92 -14.51 1.15
C PHE A 299 13.80 -14.59 2.40
N GLU A 300 13.84 -15.72 3.07
CA GLU A 300 14.78 -15.98 4.16
C GLU A 300 16.09 -16.50 3.52
N ASP A 301 17.05 -15.59 3.36
CA ASP A 301 18.46 -15.97 3.14
C ASP A 301 19.10 -16.36 4.50
#